data_AF-A0A6G5AD07-F1
#
_entry.id   AF-A0A6G5AD07-F1
#
_cell.length_a   1.000
_cell.length_b   1.000
_cell.length_c   1.000
_cell.angle_alpha   90.00
_cell.angle_beta   90.00
_cell.angle_gamma   90.00
#
_symmetry.space_group_name_H-M   'P 1'
#
loop_
_entity.id
_entity.type
_entity.pdbx_description
1 polymer ?
#
loop_
_entity_poly.entity_id
_entity_poly.type
_entity_poly.pdbx_seq_one_letter_code
_entity_poly.pdbx_strand_id
1 'polypeptide(L)'
;MLSVAPLPSNMDKHTHESRRQARTRTLERQHGSRPGVFYVDIAGPSPTGFYTASVVHREKHVNGLSFRAQNPERAEEVAIALAAADPNSKVIITDSRKACAHYLVGEISPLASQILKRALADPAPKRIVWAPGHQGLRGNEAADAAARALTHRAPHLGSYDSEANTPLLRFKEILTYYRDTHRLYPAPDERGLSKGGRANSKAPADRYSTLVLTTT
;
A
#
# COMPACT_ATOMS: atom_id res chain seq x y z
N MET A 1 -16.60 18.07 16.52
CA MET A 1 -16.24 17.27 17.73
C MET A 1 -15.88 15.85 17.29
N LEU A 2 -14.74 15.27 17.71
CA LEU A 2 -14.30 13.93 17.30
C LEU A 2 -14.41 12.94 18.47
N SER A 3 -15.13 11.83 18.29
CA SER A 3 -15.32 10.79 19.33
C SER A 3 -14.98 9.40 18.82
N VAL A 4 -14.63 8.48 19.72
CA VAL A 4 -14.29 7.09 19.38
C VAL A 4 -15.41 6.17 19.85
N ALA A 5 -15.87 5.27 18.99
CA ALA A 5 -16.84 4.25 19.36
C ALA A 5 -16.21 3.24 20.35
N PRO A 6 -17.01 2.64 21.26
CA PRO A 6 -16.50 1.66 22.21
C PRO A 6 -15.69 0.54 21.54
N LEU A 7 -14.48 0.30 22.05
CA LEU A 7 -13.60 -0.73 21.52
C LEU A 7 -14.12 -2.12 21.96
N PRO A 8 -14.37 -3.05 21.02
CA PRO A 8 -14.83 -4.39 21.38
C PRO A 8 -13.77 -5.14 22.19
N SER A 9 -14.17 -5.87 23.22
CA SER A 9 -13.30 -6.82 23.94
C SER A 9 -13.23 -8.17 23.21
N ASN A 10 -12.24 -8.99 23.58
CA ASN A 10 -12.12 -10.38 23.09
C ASN A 10 -12.10 -10.52 21.56
N MET A 11 -11.30 -9.68 20.87
CA MET A 11 -11.13 -9.59 19.42
C MET A 11 -9.69 -9.90 18.96
N ASP A 12 -8.99 -10.76 19.70
CA ASP A 12 -7.62 -11.13 19.34
C ASP A 12 -7.53 -11.91 18.01
N LYS A 13 -6.43 -11.70 17.27
CA LYS A 13 -6.21 -12.22 15.91
C LYS A 13 -6.17 -13.74 15.86
N HIS A 14 -5.61 -14.39 16.88
CA HIS A 14 -5.38 -15.83 16.88
C HIS A 14 -6.56 -16.63 17.43
N THR A 15 -7.31 -16.03 18.34
CA THR A 15 -8.32 -16.74 19.14
C THR A 15 -9.76 -16.40 18.79
N HIS A 16 -10.02 -15.26 18.14
CA HIS A 16 -11.38 -14.73 17.98
C HIS A 16 -11.79 -14.49 16.52
N GLU A 17 -11.28 -15.30 15.59
CA GLU A 17 -11.49 -15.13 14.15
C GLU A 17 -12.97 -15.03 13.76
N SER A 18 -13.84 -15.96 14.20
CA SER A 18 -15.28 -15.93 13.88
C SER A 18 -15.96 -14.64 14.32
N ARG A 19 -15.55 -14.09 15.46
CA ARG A 19 -16.10 -12.84 15.97
C ARG A 19 -15.56 -11.62 15.21
N ARG A 20 -14.29 -11.65 14.82
CA ARG A 20 -13.67 -10.63 13.95
C ARG A 20 -14.39 -10.59 12.60
N GLN A 21 -14.65 -11.75 11.99
CA GLN A 21 -15.43 -11.86 10.76
C GLN A 21 -16.87 -11.35 10.92
N ALA A 22 -17.55 -11.73 12.01
CA ALA A 22 -18.92 -11.25 12.28
C ALA A 22 -18.97 -9.72 12.43
N ARG A 23 -17.97 -9.12 13.09
CA ARG A 23 -17.82 -7.67 13.18
C ARG A 23 -17.58 -7.04 11.81
N THR A 24 -16.68 -7.59 11.00
CA THR A 24 -16.41 -7.09 9.65
C THR A 24 -17.66 -7.12 8.78
N ARG A 25 -18.42 -8.22 8.79
CA ARG A 25 -19.71 -8.31 8.07
C ARG A 25 -20.72 -7.27 8.55
N THR A 26 -20.75 -6.99 9.85
CA THR A 26 -21.62 -5.96 10.42
C THR A 26 -21.21 -4.57 9.95
N LEU A 27 -19.91 -4.26 9.96
CA LEU A 27 -19.37 -2.98 9.49
C LEU A 27 -19.62 -2.78 8.00
N GLU A 28 -19.43 -3.81 7.17
CA GLU A 28 -19.72 -3.76 5.74
C GLU A 28 -21.20 -3.42 5.50
N ARG A 29 -22.13 -4.08 6.19
CA ARG A 29 -23.57 -3.80 6.10
C ARG A 29 -23.92 -2.38 6.57
N GLN A 30 -23.30 -1.91 7.65
CA GLN A 30 -23.64 -0.63 8.28
C GLN A 30 -23.03 0.57 7.55
N HIS A 31 -21.80 0.41 7.06
CA HIS A 31 -20.94 1.51 6.62
C HIS A 31 -20.51 1.41 5.17
N GLY A 32 -20.23 0.21 4.64
CA GLY A 32 -19.93 -0.10 3.23
C GLY A 32 -19.46 1.10 2.40
N SER A 33 -20.18 1.39 1.32
CA SER A 33 -19.95 2.54 0.43
C SER A 33 -20.90 3.73 0.70
N ARG A 34 -21.32 3.94 1.95
CA ARG A 34 -22.25 5.02 2.33
C ARG A 34 -21.57 6.41 2.28
N PRO A 35 -22.33 7.47 1.96
CA PRO A 35 -21.81 8.83 2.02
C PRO A 35 -21.39 9.21 3.45
N GLY A 36 -20.28 9.94 3.58
CA GLY A 36 -19.71 10.35 4.86
C GLY A 36 -18.94 9.29 5.64
N VAL A 37 -18.79 8.07 5.11
CA VAL A 37 -17.90 7.03 5.66
C VAL A 37 -16.55 7.09 4.95
N PHE A 38 -15.50 7.22 5.74
CA PHE A 38 -14.11 7.27 5.29
C PHE A 38 -13.34 6.12 5.90
N TYR A 39 -12.52 5.47 5.09
CA TYR A 39 -11.59 4.42 5.51
C TYR A 39 -10.18 4.97 5.44
N VAL A 40 -9.36 4.65 6.42
CA VAL A 40 -7.98 5.12 6.49
C VAL A 40 -7.04 3.96 6.74
N ASP A 41 -5.86 4.06 6.15
CA ASP A 41 -4.77 3.14 6.41
C ASP A 41 -3.44 3.87 6.17
N ILE A 42 -2.34 3.25 6.59
CA ILE A 42 -0.99 3.69 6.32
C ILE A 42 -0.18 2.60 5.62
N ALA A 43 0.89 3.02 4.95
CA ALA A 43 1.94 2.14 4.50
C ALA A 43 3.31 2.71 4.88
N GLY A 44 4.28 1.81 5.07
CA GLY A 44 5.64 2.13 5.47
C GLY A 44 6.07 1.46 6.79
N PRO A 45 7.20 1.90 7.38
CA PRO A 45 8.06 2.95 6.85
C PRO A 45 8.72 2.53 5.54
N SER A 46 8.89 3.47 4.61
CA SER A 46 9.79 3.32 3.47
C SER A 46 11.23 3.17 3.96
N PRO A 47 12.18 2.72 3.11
CA PRO A 47 13.60 2.68 3.47
C PRO A 47 14.17 4.04 3.92
N THR A 48 13.54 5.15 3.52
CA THR A 48 13.91 6.53 3.89
C THR A 48 13.19 7.04 5.14
N GLY A 49 12.43 6.18 5.82
CA GLY A 49 11.71 6.44 7.07
C GLY A 49 10.37 7.18 6.90
N PHE A 50 9.80 7.23 5.69
CA PHE A 50 8.51 7.87 5.43
C PHE A 50 7.35 6.90 5.54
N TYR A 51 6.25 7.37 6.10
CA TYR A 51 4.94 6.73 6.03
C TYR A 51 4.07 7.46 5.02
N THR A 52 3.15 6.73 4.42
CA THR A 52 2.10 7.29 3.58
C THR A 52 0.75 6.93 4.15
N ALA A 53 -0.03 7.93 4.56
CA ALA A 53 -1.43 7.77 4.94
C ALA A 53 -2.31 7.90 3.71
N SER A 54 -3.35 7.08 3.64
CA SER A 54 -4.40 7.17 2.63
C SER A 54 -5.76 7.35 3.28
N VAL A 55 -6.64 8.02 2.53
CA VAL A 55 -8.03 8.22 2.90
C VAL A 55 -8.88 7.81 1.70
N VAL A 56 -9.80 6.89 1.93
CA VAL A 56 -10.70 6.34 0.93
C VAL A 56 -12.14 6.65 1.28
N HIS A 57 -12.90 7.12 0.29
CA HIS A 57 -14.33 7.35 0.38
C HIS A 57 -15.03 6.70 -0.82
N ARG A 58 -16.05 5.87 -0.55
CA ARG A 58 -16.78 5.09 -1.58
C ARG A 58 -15.83 4.32 -2.50
N GLU A 59 -14.87 3.63 -1.88
CA GLU A 59 -13.84 2.81 -2.55
C GLU A 59 -12.91 3.59 -3.48
N LYS A 60 -12.92 4.93 -3.43
CA LYS A 60 -12.00 5.79 -4.17
C LYS A 60 -11.04 6.49 -3.21
N HIS A 61 -9.77 6.51 -3.56
CA HIS A 61 -8.78 7.33 -2.87
C HIS A 61 -9.14 8.81 -3.05
N VAL A 62 -9.36 9.52 -1.94
CA VAL A 62 -9.77 10.94 -1.93
C VAL A 62 -8.72 11.87 -1.36
N ASN A 63 -7.86 11.38 -0.47
CA ASN A 63 -6.79 12.18 0.11
C ASN A 63 -5.64 11.28 0.59
N GLY A 64 -4.43 11.82 0.65
CA GLY A 64 -3.26 11.10 1.14
C GLY A 64 -2.13 12.04 1.51
N LEU A 65 -1.24 11.58 2.39
CA LEU A 65 -0.13 12.37 2.91
C LEU A 65 1.11 11.49 3.09
N SER A 66 2.27 11.99 2.65
CA SER A 66 3.58 11.40 2.97
C SER A 66 4.24 12.21 4.09
N PHE A 67 4.72 11.55 5.15
CA PHE A 67 5.30 12.20 6.32
C PHE A 67 6.21 11.25 7.09
N ARG A 68 6.98 11.78 8.04
CA ARG A 68 7.76 10.96 8.99
C ARG A 68 7.01 10.80 10.30
N ALA A 69 7.08 9.62 10.88
CA ALA A 69 6.53 9.31 12.19
C ALA A 69 7.52 8.47 13.00
N GLN A 70 7.44 8.56 14.32
CA GLN A 70 8.32 7.82 15.22
C GLN A 70 8.04 6.31 15.19
N ASN A 71 6.77 5.92 14.97
CA ASN A 71 6.31 4.55 14.91
C ASN A 71 5.00 4.49 14.09
N PRO A 72 4.54 3.30 13.67
CA PRO A 72 3.32 3.18 12.88
C PRO A 72 2.08 3.67 13.62
N GLU A 73 2.00 3.54 14.94
CA GLU A 73 0.85 3.98 15.74
C GLU A 73 0.62 5.50 15.63
N ARG A 74 1.71 6.29 15.66
CA ARG A 74 1.65 7.74 15.43
C ARG A 74 1.29 8.09 13.99
N ALA A 75 1.66 7.24 13.02
CA ALA A 75 1.27 7.44 11.63
C ALA A 75 -0.23 7.16 11.40
N GLU A 76 -0.78 6.13 12.04
CA GLU A 76 -2.21 5.82 12.02
C GLU A 76 -3.05 6.98 12.57
N GLU A 77 -2.57 7.63 13.63
CA GLU A 77 -3.25 8.80 14.17
C GLU A 77 -3.37 9.95 13.17
N VAL A 78 -2.33 10.14 12.35
CA VAL A 78 -2.31 11.16 11.29
C VAL A 78 -3.28 10.79 10.17
N ALA A 79 -3.41 9.52 9.81
CA ALA A 79 -4.39 9.06 8.83
C ALA A 79 -5.83 9.36 9.29
N ILE A 80 -6.13 9.08 10.56
CA ILE A 80 -7.43 9.44 11.18
C ILE A 80 -7.65 10.95 11.16
N ALA A 81 -6.64 11.75 11.53
CA ALA A 81 -6.74 13.21 11.51
C ALA A 81 -6.99 13.76 10.10
N LEU A 82 -6.34 13.16 9.09
CA LEU A 82 -6.50 13.54 7.69
C LEU A 82 -7.93 13.28 7.20
N ALA A 83 -8.53 12.15 7.55
CA ALA A 83 -9.94 11.88 7.24
C ALA A 83 -10.89 12.77 8.05
N ALA A 84 -10.55 13.10 9.29
CA ALA A 84 -11.32 14.03 10.12
C ALA A 84 -11.26 15.46 9.61
N ALA A 85 -10.28 15.83 8.79
CA ALA A 85 -10.19 17.15 8.20
C ALA A 85 -11.17 17.37 7.03
N ASP A 86 -11.69 16.31 6.42
CA ASP A 86 -12.69 16.42 5.34
C ASP A 86 -14.06 16.86 5.90
N PRO A 87 -14.68 17.93 5.37
CA PRO A 87 -16.00 18.40 5.84
C PRO A 87 -17.13 17.38 5.68
N ASN A 88 -17.03 16.48 4.70
CA ASN A 88 -18.04 15.44 4.47
C ASN A 88 -17.87 14.23 5.41
N SER A 89 -16.76 14.15 6.14
CA SER A 89 -16.46 13.04 7.03
C SER A 89 -17.36 13.02 8.25
N LYS A 90 -18.04 11.89 8.46
CA LYS A 90 -18.93 11.63 9.60
C LYS A 90 -18.49 10.40 10.39
N VAL A 91 -18.06 9.35 9.68
CA VAL A 91 -17.56 8.11 10.26
C VAL A 91 -16.20 7.80 9.66
N ILE A 92 -15.21 7.56 10.50
CA ILE A 92 -13.84 7.22 10.12
C ILE A 92 -13.57 5.80 10.60
N ILE A 93 -13.23 4.91 9.68
CA ILE A 93 -12.96 3.49 9.94
C ILE A 93 -11.46 3.25 9.79
N THR A 94 -10.87 2.63 10.79
CA THR A 94 -9.44 2.25 10.87
C THR A 94 -9.33 0.89 11.53
N ASP A 95 -8.32 0.10 11.19
CA ASP A 95 -7.99 -1.13 11.90
C ASP A 95 -6.92 -0.98 12.99
N SER A 96 -6.37 0.23 13.16
CA SER A 96 -5.44 0.55 14.23
C SER A 96 -6.14 0.74 15.57
N ARG A 97 -6.19 -0.36 16.35
CA ARG A 97 -6.77 -0.36 17.70
C ARG A 97 -6.03 0.60 18.63
N LYS A 98 -4.70 0.69 18.51
CA LYS A 98 -3.86 1.56 19.34
C LYS A 98 -4.13 3.03 19.05
N ALA A 99 -4.26 3.42 17.78
CA ALA A 99 -4.64 4.79 17.44
C ALA A 99 -6.01 5.15 18.02
N CYS A 100 -7.01 4.26 17.95
CA CYS A 100 -8.29 4.49 18.60
C CYS A 100 -8.16 4.71 20.12
N ALA A 101 -7.30 3.95 20.80
CA ALA A 101 -7.04 4.12 22.23
C ALA A 101 -6.38 5.47 22.54
N HIS A 102 -5.41 5.91 21.74
CA HIS A 102 -4.78 7.22 21.89
C HIS A 102 -5.79 8.37 21.67
N TYR A 103 -6.69 8.25 20.69
CA TYR A 103 -7.78 9.23 20.51
C TYR A 103 -8.78 9.24 21.66
N LEU A 104 -9.05 8.10 22.30
CA LEU A 104 -9.92 8.03 23.48
C LEU A 104 -9.34 8.82 24.66
N VAL A 105 -8.03 8.74 24.87
CA VAL A 105 -7.32 9.43 25.97
C VAL A 105 -6.95 10.87 25.60
N GLY A 106 -6.89 11.20 24.31
CA GLY A 106 -6.48 12.52 23.81
C GLY A 106 -4.97 12.65 23.58
N GLU A 107 -4.21 11.56 23.67
CA GLU A 107 -2.75 11.54 23.50
C GLU A 107 -2.34 11.18 22.06
N ILE A 108 -2.66 12.06 21.12
CA ILE A 108 -2.33 11.89 19.70
C ILE A 108 -1.03 12.59 19.31
N SER A 109 -0.46 12.22 18.16
CA SER A 109 0.76 12.80 17.63
C SER A 109 0.63 14.30 17.41
N PRO A 110 1.73 15.06 17.53
CA PRO A 110 1.73 16.51 17.28
C PRO A 110 1.18 16.86 15.89
N LEU A 111 1.53 16.05 14.87
CA LEU A 111 1.05 16.25 13.50
C LEU A 111 -0.46 16.01 13.38
N ALA A 112 -0.99 14.95 13.98
CA ALA A 112 -2.43 14.71 14.02
C ALA A 112 -3.18 15.86 14.71
N SER A 113 -2.67 16.34 15.85
CA SER A 113 -3.23 17.50 16.57
C SER A 113 -3.23 18.76 15.70
N GLN A 114 -2.14 19.02 14.97
CA GLN A 114 -2.03 20.18 14.08
C GLN A 114 -3.03 20.12 12.92
N ILE A 115 -3.21 18.95 12.30
CA ILE A 115 -4.20 18.75 11.23
C ILE A 115 -5.61 19.02 11.75
N LEU A 116 -5.97 18.44 12.90
CA LEU A 116 -7.28 18.63 13.52
C LEU A 116 -7.54 20.10 13.88
N LYS A 117 -6.55 20.81 14.44
CA LYS A 117 -6.67 22.23 14.78
C LYS A 117 -6.94 23.10 13.57
N ARG A 118 -6.30 22.80 12.43
CA ARG A 118 -6.54 23.51 11.17
C ARG A 118 -7.92 23.23 10.58
N ALA A 119 -8.45 22.04 10.83
CA ALA A 119 -9.76 21.60 10.35
C ALA A 119 -10.94 22.09 11.20
N LEU A 120 -10.71 22.80 12.32
CA LEU A 120 -11.75 23.25 13.27
C LEU A 120 -12.81 24.20 12.67
N ALA A 121 -12.73 24.56 11.39
CA ALA A 121 -13.74 25.35 10.70
C ALA A 121 -15.11 24.63 10.60
N ASP A 122 -15.15 23.30 10.70
CA ASP A 122 -16.38 22.51 10.66
C ASP A 122 -16.72 21.88 12.02
N PRO A 123 -17.80 22.34 12.71
CA PRO A 123 -18.17 21.83 14.02
C PRO A 123 -18.82 20.44 14.00
N ALA A 124 -19.12 19.86 12.82
CA ALA A 124 -19.85 18.61 12.70
C ALA A 124 -19.25 17.48 13.57
N PRO A 125 -20.08 16.69 14.27
CA PRO A 125 -19.61 15.56 15.05
C PRO A 125 -19.13 14.43 14.14
N LYS A 126 -17.91 13.93 14.39
CA LYS A 126 -17.25 12.85 13.64
C LYS A 126 -16.96 11.69 14.59
N ARG A 127 -17.10 10.46 14.11
CA ARG A 127 -16.95 9.24 14.92
C ARG A 127 -15.92 8.29 14.34
N ILE A 128 -14.95 7.89 15.14
CA ILE A 128 -13.94 6.87 14.82
C ILE A 128 -14.50 5.49 15.20
N VAL A 129 -14.39 4.52 14.30
CA VAL A 129 -14.86 3.14 14.49
C VAL A 129 -13.73 2.18 14.16
N TRP A 130 -13.36 1.35 15.12
CA TRP A 130 -12.36 0.32 14.90
C TRP A 130 -12.90 -0.87 14.10
N ALA A 131 -12.19 -1.29 13.07
CA ALA A 131 -12.44 -2.49 12.28
C ALA A 131 -11.36 -3.56 12.51
N PRO A 132 -11.68 -4.85 12.45
CA PRO A 132 -10.65 -5.88 12.38
C PRO A 132 -9.87 -5.81 11.06
N GLY A 133 -8.54 -5.68 11.13
CA GLY A 133 -7.67 -5.66 9.95
C GLY A 133 -7.57 -7.01 9.24
N HIS A 134 -7.40 -6.97 7.91
CA HIS A 134 -7.28 -8.12 6.99
C HIS A 134 -8.42 -9.14 7.10
N GLN A 135 -9.67 -8.66 7.01
CA GLN A 135 -10.88 -9.47 7.17
C GLN A 135 -11.91 -9.31 6.04
N GLY A 136 -11.54 -8.75 4.88
CA GLY A 136 -12.48 -8.57 3.76
C GLY A 136 -13.30 -7.29 3.79
N LEU A 137 -12.96 -6.31 4.63
CA LEU A 137 -13.68 -5.02 4.66
C LEU A 137 -13.21 -4.17 3.47
N ARG A 138 -14.06 -4.04 2.45
CA ARG A 138 -13.66 -3.48 1.14
C ARG A 138 -13.02 -2.11 1.23
N GLY A 139 -13.59 -1.23 2.05
CA GLY A 139 -13.05 0.11 2.27
C GLY A 139 -11.67 0.11 2.95
N ASN A 140 -11.43 -0.81 3.88
CA ASN A 140 -10.14 -0.95 4.56
C ASN A 140 -9.07 -1.47 3.59
N GLU A 141 -9.41 -2.50 2.80
CA GLU A 141 -8.50 -3.05 1.78
C GLU A 141 -8.18 -2.02 0.67
N ALA A 142 -9.16 -1.21 0.29
CA ALA A 142 -8.95 -0.11 -0.65
C ALA A 142 -8.02 0.97 -0.06
N ALA A 143 -8.16 1.29 1.23
CA ALA A 143 -7.27 2.24 1.91
C ALA A 143 -5.83 1.70 1.99
N ASP A 144 -5.67 0.44 2.38
CA ASP A 144 -4.38 -0.27 2.42
C ASP A 144 -3.68 -0.24 1.04
N ALA A 145 -4.40 -0.64 -0.01
CA ALA A 145 -3.90 -0.63 -1.38
C ALA A 145 -3.51 0.79 -1.83
N ALA A 146 -4.33 1.79 -1.51
CA ALA A 146 -4.04 3.18 -1.83
C ALA A 146 -2.81 3.70 -1.06
N ALA A 147 -2.64 3.32 0.20
CA ALA A 147 -1.49 3.72 1.01
C ALA A 147 -0.20 3.14 0.41
N ARG A 148 -0.18 1.84 0.09
CA ARG A 148 0.99 1.21 -0.56
C ARG A 148 1.31 1.85 -1.91
N ALA A 149 0.28 2.17 -2.71
CA ALA A 149 0.47 2.85 -3.99
C ALA A 149 1.11 4.24 -3.84
N LEU A 150 0.80 4.97 -2.77
CA LEU A 150 1.44 6.25 -2.44
C LEU A 150 2.90 6.08 -2.02
N THR A 151 3.24 5.02 -1.29
CA THR A 151 4.63 4.73 -0.91
C THR A 151 5.54 4.61 -2.13
N HIS A 152 5.07 3.94 -3.19
CA HIS A 152 5.82 3.78 -4.44
C HIS A 152 5.98 5.08 -5.23
N ARG A 153 5.23 6.13 -4.90
CA ARG A 153 5.25 7.43 -5.58
C ARG A 153 6.02 8.51 -4.83
N ALA A 154 6.32 8.30 -3.55
CA ALA A 154 7.12 9.24 -2.78
C ALA A 154 8.50 9.39 -3.44
N PRO A 155 8.97 10.61 -3.75
CA PRO A 155 10.27 10.79 -4.36
C PRO A 155 11.32 10.21 -3.40
N HIS A 156 12.10 9.24 -3.91
CA HIS A 156 13.40 8.93 -3.33
C HIS A 156 14.25 10.20 -3.46
N LEU A 157 14.20 11.07 -2.46
CA LEU A 157 15.25 12.04 -2.25
C LEU A 157 16.50 11.19 -1.96
N GLY A 158 17.40 11.14 -2.94
CA GLY A 158 18.59 10.31 -2.89
C GLY A 158 19.28 10.47 -1.55
N SER A 159 19.38 9.37 -0.81
CA SER A 159 20.23 9.28 0.36
C SER A 159 21.69 9.42 -0.10
N TYR A 160 22.22 10.64 -0.03
CA TYR A 160 23.62 10.76 0.34
C TYR A 160 23.70 10.20 1.78
N ASP A 161 24.66 9.32 2.00
CA ASP A 161 24.93 8.58 3.25
C ASP A 161 24.17 7.25 3.42
N SER A 162 24.49 6.32 2.53
CA SER A 162 24.65 4.92 2.94
C SER A 162 25.66 4.25 2.01
N GLU A 163 26.77 3.75 2.56
CA GLU A 163 27.84 3.01 1.87
C GLU A 163 27.37 1.73 1.14
N ALA A 164 26.06 1.50 1.00
CA ALA A 164 25.47 0.36 0.34
C ALA A 164 24.95 0.63 -1.09
N ASN A 165 25.12 1.85 -1.63
CA ASN A 165 24.62 2.19 -2.97
C ASN A 165 25.69 2.87 -3.83
N THR A 166 26.89 2.31 -3.87
CA THR A 166 27.80 2.59 -4.98
C THR A 166 27.16 2.02 -6.25
N PRO A 167 26.80 2.87 -7.24
CA PRO A 167 26.29 2.36 -8.50
C PRO A 167 27.37 1.44 -9.10
N LEU A 168 26.98 0.24 -9.52
CA LEU A 168 27.87 -0.70 -10.21
C LEU A 168 28.12 -0.14 -11.61
N LEU A 169 29.11 0.76 -11.72
CA LEU A 169 29.40 1.49 -12.95
C LEU A 169 30.25 0.66 -13.92
N ARG A 170 30.89 -0.44 -13.45
CA ARG A 170 31.64 -1.34 -14.33
C ARG A 170 30.79 -2.52 -14.77
N PHE A 171 30.85 -2.81 -16.06
CA PHE A 171 30.18 -3.96 -16.68
C PHE A 171 30.40 -5.29 -15.95
N LYS A 172 31.62 -5.54 -15.45
CA LYS A 172 31.97 -6.75 -14.68
C LYS A 172 31.22 -6.83 -13.34
N GLU A 173 31.03 -5.70 -12.68
CA GLU A 173 30.35 -5.60 -11.39
C GLU A 173 28.85 -5.88 -11.55
N ILE A 174 28.26 -5.33 -12.63
CA ILE A 174 26.87 -5.59 -13.03
C ILE A 174 26.65 -7.09 -13.27
N LEU A 175 27.51 -7.74 -14.07
CA LEU A 175 27.38 -9.18 -14.34
C LEU A 175 27.52 -10.03 -13.08
N THR A 176 28.43 -9.66 -12.17
CA THR A 176 28.65 -10.39 -10.93
C THR A 176 27.44 -10.27 -10.00
N TYR A 177 26.90 -9.05 -9.87
CA TYR A 177 25.69 -8.79 -9.10
C TYR A 177 24.52 -9.66 -9.55
N TYR A 178 24.16 -9.63 -10.84
CA TYR A 178 23.05 -10.44 -11.36
C TYR A 178 23.32 -11.94 -11.22
N ARG A 179 24.54 -12.41 -11.50
CA ARG A 179 24.90 -13.83 -11.34
C ARG A 179 24.70 -14.30 -9.90
N ASP A 180 25.10 -13.50 -8.92
CA ASP A 180 25.00 -13.88 -7.52
C ASP A 180 23.57 -13.73 -6.99
N THR A 181 22.77 -12.79 -7.50
CA THR A 181 21.32 -12.74 -7.20
C THR A 181 20.58 -13.95 -7.75
N HIS A 182 20.94 -14.44 -8.94
CA HIS A 182 20.31 -15.62 -9.54
C HIS A 182 20.58 -16.91 -8.76
N ARG A 183 21.61 -16.95 -7.90
CA ARG A 183 21.90 -18.10 -7.02
C ARG A 183 21.01 -18.17 -5.77
N LEU A 184 20.25 -17.11 -5.50
CA LEU A 184 19.28 -17.09 -4.39
C LEU A 184 17.97 -17.82 -4.75
N TYR A 185 17.74 -18.08 -6.04
CA TYR A 185 16.62 -18.90 -6.49
C TYR A 185 17.01 -20.38 -6.45
N PRO A 186 16.10 -21.28 -6.04
CA PRO A 186 16.35 -22.70 -6.10
C PRO A 186 16.66 -23.12 -7.55
N ALA A 187 17.49 -24.15 -7.71
CA ALA A 187 17.76 -24.72 -9.02
C ALA A 187 16.43 -25.11 -9.69
N PRO A 188 16.26 -24.85 -10.99
CA PRO A 188 15.05 -25.28 -11.70
C PRO A 188 14.87 -26.78 -11.54
N ASP A 189 13.64 -27.21 -11.24
CA ASP A 189 13.28 -28.62 -11.10
C ASP A 189 13.67 -29.38 -12.38
N GLU A 190 14.42 -30.48 -12.22
CA GLU A 190 14.96 -31.30 -13.33
C GLU A 190 13.86 -31.91 -14.23
N ARG A 191 12.59 -31.84 -13.78
CA ARG A 191 11.44 -32.44 -14.44
C ARG A 191 10.59 -31.50 -15.31
N GLY A 192 11.07 -30.32 -15.65
CA GLY A 192 10.28 -29.39 -16.47
C GLY A 192 11.13 -28.47 -17.32
N LEU A 193 11.70 -29.01 -18.42
CA LEU A 193 11.99 -28.35 -19.71
C LEU A 193 12.74 -29.34 -20.61
N SER A 194 12.05 -30.39 -21.09
CA SER A 194 12.57 -31.16 -22.22
C SER A 194 12.58 -30.25 -23.46
N LYS A 195 13.77 -30.06 -24.06
CA LYS A 195 13.93 -29.28 -25.29
C LYS A 195 13.03 -29.87 -26.38
N GLY A 196 11.97 -29.15 -26.73
CA GLY A 196 11.15 -29.43 -27.89
C GLY A 196 11.97 -29.39 -29.17
N GLY A 197 12.00 -30.53 -29.87
CA GLY A 197 12.08 -30.66 -31.33
C GLY A 197 13.20 -29.93 -32.06
N ARG A 198 14.33 -30.62 -32.29
CA ARG A 198 15.21 -30.31 -33.43
C ARG A 198 14.62 -30.95 -34.69
N ALA A 199 13.60 -30.31 -35.28
CA ALA A 199 13.11 -30.67 -36.60
C ALA A 199 14.08 -30.12 -37.66
N ASN A 200 14.94 -31.01 -38.13
CA ASN A 200 15.81 -30.79 -39.27
C ASN A 200 14.95 -30.72 -40.54
N SER A 201 14.70 -29.53 -41.08
CA SER A 201 14.13 -29.36 -42.42
C SER A 201 15.16 -28.72 -43.33
N LYS A 202 15.87 -29.59 -44.08
CA LYS A 202 16.41 -29.23 -45.39
C LYS A 202 15.21 -29.05 -46.33
N ALA A 203 15.13 -27.92 -47.00
CA ALA A 203 14.41 -27.77 -48.25
C ALA A 203 15.28 -26.99 -49.26
N PRO A 204 15.16 -27.29 -50.56
CA PRO A 204 16.26 -27.20 -51.51
C PRO A 204 16.38 -25.83 -52.19
N ALA A 205 17.54 -25.65 -52.82
CA ALA A 205 17.84 -24.57 -53.74
C ALA A 205 16.94 -24.62 -54.98
N ASP A 206 16.39 -23.48 -55.37
CA ASP A 206 15.92 -23.25 -56.73
C ASP A 206 16.60 -22.01 -57.32
N ARG A 207 17.15 -22.22 -58.51
CA ARG A 207 17.69 -21.20 -59.42
C ARG A 207 16.51 -20.45 -60.05
N TYR A 208 16.66 -19.18 -60.39
CA TYR A 208 16.53 -18.69 -61.78
C TYR A 208 16.91 -17.20 -61.89
N SER A 209 17.85 -16.98 -62.82
CA SER A 209 18.03 -15.86 -63.75
C SER A 209 17.94 -14.41 -63.29
N THR A 210 19.14 -13.85 -63.16
CA THR A 210 19.62 -12.60 -63.76
C THR A 210 18.78 -12.03 -64.92
N LEU A 211 18.35 -10.79 -64.80
CA LEU A 211 18.09 -9.87 -65.91
C LEU A 211 18.82 -8.56 -65.61
N VAL A 212 19.93 -8.33 -66.32
CA VAL A 212 20.65 -7.06 -66.36
C VAL A 212 20.03 -6.23 -67.49
N LEU A 213 19.56 -5.04 -67.14
CA LEU A 213 19.23 -3.99 -68.09
C LEU A 213 20.43 -3.04 -68.17
N THR A 214 21.08 -2.97 -69.32
CA THR A 214 21.74 -1.74 -69.77
C THR A 214 21.75 -1.65 -71.29
N THR A 215 21.47 -0.43 -71.72
CA THR A 215 21.22 0.12 -73.05
C THR A 215 22.47 0.32 -73.92
N THR A 216 22.17 0.39 -75.23
CA THR A 216 22.93 0.94 -76.38
C THR A 216 24.18 0.21 -76.85
#